data_AF-A0A8C1W4W0-F1
#
_entry.id   AF-A0A8C1W4W0-F1
#
_cell.length_a   1.000
_cell.length_b   1.000
_cell.length_c   1.000
_cell.angle_alpha   90.00
_cell.angle_beta   90.00
_cell.angle_gamma   90.00
#
_symmetry.space_group_name_H-M   'P 1'
#
loop_
_entity.id
_entity.type
_entity.pdbx_description
1 polymer ?
#
loop_
_entity_poly.entity_id
_entity_poly.type
_entity_poly.pdbx_seq_one_letter_code
_entity_poly.pdbx_strand_id
1 'polypeptide(L)'
;MGNNEPSTKKVKVFSILAGKIKNCHKEFFDILRNRIENLEEARTVDESDIILVFCSIVSRAGTDIDAALKNSVYPTDKLAVLVVLHHTFDPEKTVPDSRRCVNRTDILTVDCLFCEDTGLLKCQKNSDAYDKTVYWLIQQGAKIGITISPCQNKSSSFTDVFSSFLPLRGRWE
;
A
#
# COMPACT_ATOMS: atom_id res chain seq x y z
N MET A 1 22.85 -25.80 -23.52
CA MET A 1 22.91 -24.73 -22.52
C MET A 1 21.54 -24.60 -21.87
N GLY A 2 21.41 -24.97 -20.59
CA GLY A 2 20.21 -24.64 -19.83
C GLY A 2 20.24 -23.14 -19.52
N ASN A 3 19.25 -22.40 -20.03
CA ASN A 3 19.08 -21.00 -19.68
C ASN A 3 18.60 -20.97 -18.23
N ASN A 4 19.51 -20.73 -17.29
CA ASN A 4 19.15 -20.41 -15.91
C ASN A 4 18.60 -18.97 -15.92
N GLU A 5 17.32 -18.84 -16.27
CA GLU A 5 16.58 -17.62 -16.01
C GLU A 5 16.61 -17.39 -14.49
N PRO A 6 17.09 -16.23 -13.99
CA PRO A 6 17.12 -15.98 -12.56
C PRO A 6 15.69 -16.01 -12.05
N SER A 7 15.36 -16.97 -11.19
CA SER A 7 14.05 -17.04 -10.56
C SER A 7 13.87 -15.79 -9.70
N THR A 8 13.06 -14.85 -10.19
CA THR A 8 12.77 -13.61 -9.47
C THR A 8 12.12 -13.97 -8.14
N LYS A 9 12.80 -13.66 -7.03
CA LYS A 9 12.29 -13.93 -5.68
C LYS A 9 10.90 -13.28 -5.55
N LYS A 10 9.90 -14.09 -5.20
CA LYS A 10 8.53 -13.63 -4.95
C LYS A 10 8.50 -12.86 -3.63
N VAL A 11 7.71 -11.79 -3.60
CA VAL A 11 7.44 -10.96 -2.43
C VAL A 11 6.01 -11.22 -2.00
N LYS A 12 5.85 -11.80 -0.80
CA LYS A 12 4.58 -12.28 -0.29
C LYS A 12 3.84 -11.19 0.47
N VAL A 13 2.56 -11.01 0.18
CA VAL A 13 1.69 -9.98 0.80
C VAL A 13 0.56 -10.63 1.56
N PHE A 14 0.40 -10.31 2.84
CA PHE A 14 -0.74 -10.74 3.64
C PHE A 14 -1.67 -9.56 3.92
N SER A 15 -2.99 -9.79 3.81
CA SER A 15 -4.01 -8.76 4.09
C SER A 15 -4.72 -9.03 5.41
N ILE A 16 -4.75 -8.03 6.29
CA ILE A 16 -5.55 -8.01 7.52
C ILE A 16 -6.74 -7.09 7.29
N LEU A 17 -7.95 -7.59 7.57
CA LEU A 17 -9.20 -6.84 7.37
C LEU A 17 -9.75 -6.38 8.72
N ALA A 18 -9.67 -5.08 9.00
CA ALA A 18 -10.28 -4.47 10.17
C ALA A 18 -11.62 -3.82 9.78
N GLY A 19 -12.71 -4.48 10.18
CA GLY A 19 -14.08 -4.06 9.87
C GLY A 19 -14.66 -4.75 8.62
N LYS A 20 -15.86 -4.31 8.23
CA LYS A 20 -16.54 -4.86 7.04
C LYS A 20 -16.01 -4.18 5.79
N ILE A 21 -15.26 -4.94 4.98
CA ILE A 21 -14.61 -4.45 3.77
C ILE A 21 -15.05 -5.36 2.62
N LYS A 22 -15.92 -4.86 1.74
CA LYS A 22 -16.44 -5.60 0.59
C LYS A 22 -15.38 -5.71 -0.49
N ASN A 23 -14.58 -6.78 -0.45
CA ASN A 23 -13.61 -7.18 -1.49
C ASN A 23 -12.55 -6.14 -1.91
N CYS A 24 -12.55 -4.92 -1.35
CA CYS A 24 -11.61 -3.85 -1.70
C CYS A 24 -10.15 -4.25 -1.48
N HIS A 25 -9.89 -5.17 -0.54
CA HIS A 25 -8.55 -5.72 -0.32
C HIS A 25 -8.00 -6.44 -1.54
N LYS A 26 -8.84 -7.20 -2.26
CA LYS A 26 -8.44 -7.88 -3.50
C LYS A 26 -8.21 -6.89 -4.62
N GLU A 27 -9.11 -5.92 -4.79
CA GLU A 27 -8.95 -4.86 -5.79
C GLU A 27 -7.65 -4.07 -5.56
N PHE A 28 -7.37 -3.68 -4.31
CA PHE A 28 -6.14 -2.98 -3.96
C PHE A 28 -4.92 -3.84 -4.25
N PHE A 29 -4.94 -5.12 -3.85
CA PHE A 29 -3.84 -6.06 -4.10
C PHE A 29 -3.62 -6.29 -5.60
N ASP A 30 -4.68 -6.45 -6.39
CA ASP A 30 -4.61 -6.62 -7.85
C ASP A 30 -4.00 -5.38 -8.52
N ILE A 31 -4.34 -4.18 -8.05
CA ILE A 31 -3.72 -2.93 -8.51
C ILE A 31 -2.22 -2.92 -8.21
N LEU A 32 -1.81 -3.31 -7.00
CA LEU A 32 -0.39 -3.42 -6.66
C LEU A 32 0.32 -4.46 -7.53
N ARG A 33 -0.29 -5.63 -7.73
CA ARG A 33 0.24 -6.72 -8.56
C ARG A 33 0.42 -6.31 -10.02
N ASN A 34 -0.46 -5.45 -10.54
CA ASN A 34 -0.32 -4.89 -11.88
C ASN A 34 0.84 -3.88 -11.99
N ARG A 35 1.28 -3.29 -10.87
CA ARG A 35 2.40 -2.34 -10.79
C ARG A 35 3.71 -2.98 -10.33
N ILE A 36 3.65 -4.18 -9.72
CA ILE A 36 4.80 -4.89 -9.14
C ILE A 36 4.76 -6.36 -9.56
N GLU A 37 5.72 -6.78 -10.37
CA GLU A 37 5.70 -8.06 -11.09
C GLU A 37 5.91 -9.28 -10.19
N ASN A 38 6.65 -9.12 -9.09
CA ASN A 38 7.01 -10.22 -8.20
C ASN A 38 6.13 -10.34 -6.96
N LEU A 39 4.98 -9.66 -6.89
CA LEU A 39 4.03 -9.85 -5.79
C LEU A 39 3.27 -11.17 -5.88
N GLU A 40 3.07 -11.77 -4.72
CA GLU A 40 2.25 -12.96 -4.52
C GLU A 40 1.45 -12.81 -3.21
N GLU A 41 0.25 -13.40 -3.17
CA GLU A 41 -0.57 -13.40 -1.96
C GLU A 41 -0.07 -14.48 -0.97
N ALA A 42 0.14 -14.07 0.28
CA ALA A 42 0.53 -14.96 1.36
C ALA A 42 -0.70 -15.58 2.03
N ARG A 43 -0.54 -16.80 2.57
CA ARG A 43 -1.61 -17.46 3.34
C ARG A 43 -1.62 -17.09 4.81
N THR A 44 -0.48 -16.66 5.34
CA THR A 44 -0.28 -16.37 6.77
C THR A 44 0.59 -15.13 6.93
N VAL A 45 0.50 -14.51 8.10
CA VAL A 45 1.36 -13.38 8.48
C VAL A 45 2.83 -13.81 8.43
N ASP A 46 3.19 -14.97 8.98
CA ASP A 46 4.59 -15.42 9.10
C ASP A 46 5.29 -15.58 7.76
N GLU A 47 4.58 -16.07 6.74
CA GLU A 47 5.13 -16.25 5.40
C GLU A 47 5.27 -14.95 4.59
N SER A 48 4.70 -13.84 5.05
CA SER A 48 4.66 -12.60 4.27
C SER A 48 5.89 -11.71 4.48
N ASP A 49 6.22 -10.94 3.44
CA ASP A 49 7.20 -9.85 3.48
C ASP A 49 6.52 -8.49 3.73
N ILE A 50 5.25 -8.38 3.31
CA ILE A 50 4.42 -7.16 3.38
C ILE A 50 3.09 -7.48 4.06
N ILE A 51 2.66 -6.60 4.96
CA ILE A 51 1.34 -6.61 5.60
C ILE A 51 0.52 -5.42 5.10
N LEU A 52 -0.65 -5.69 4.51
CA LEU A 52 -1.67 -4.69 4.22
C LEU A 52 -2.74 -4.74 5.30
N VAL A 53 -2.86 -3.69 6.11
CA VAL A 53 -3.94 -3.54 7.09
C VAL A 53 -5.02 -2.67 6.46
N PHE A 54 -6.19 -3.22 6.19
CA PHE A 54 -7.33 -2.47 5.69
C PHE A 54 -8.21 -2.03 6.84
N CYS A 55 -8.54 -0.75 6.93
CA CYS A 55 -9.37 -0.18 7.97
C CYS A 55 -10.49 0.66 7.36
N SER A 56 -11.74 0.21 7.50
CA SER A 56 -12.91 1.02 7.11
C SER A 56 -13.26 2.01 8.22
N ILE A 57 -13.44 3.29 7.87
CA ILE A 57 -13.91 4.31 8.81
C ILE A 57 -15.43 4.22 8.91
N VAL A 58 -15.91 3.74 10.06
CA VAL A 58 -17.34 3.57 10.36
C VAL A 58 -17.79 4.54 11.44
N SER A 59 -16.90 4.84 12.39
CA SER A 59 -17.18 5.75 13.50
C SER A 59 -16.35 7.02 13.37
N ARG A 60 -15.08 6.97 13.77
CA ARG A 60 -14.13 8.07 13.78
C ARG A 60 -12.77 7.53 13.42
N ALA A 61 -12.06 8.23 12.54
CA ALA A 61 -10.74 7.82 12.05
C ALA A 61 -9.80 7.36 13.18
N GLY A 62 -9.63 8.18 14.23
CA GLY A 62 -8.75 7.82 15.35
C GLY A 62 -9.14 6.52 16.07
N THR A 63 -10.44 6.29 16.31
CA THR A 63 -10.91 5.10 17.03
C THR A 63 -10.78 3.85 16.16
N ASP A 64 -11.23 3.93 14.92
CA ASP A 64 -11.22 2.78 14.01
C ASP A 64 -9.77 2.38 13.65
N ILE A 65 -8.88 3.36 13.43
CA ILE A 65 -7.45 3.13 13.16
C ILE A 65 -6.74 2.54 14.37
N ASP A 66 -6.97 3.06 15.58
CA ASP A 66 -6.38 2.54 16.80
C ASP A 66 -6.82 1.08 17.05
N ALA A 67 -8.10 0.78 16.83
CA ALA A 67 -8.60 -0.59 16.90
C ALA A 67 -7.98 -1.51 15.83
N ALA A 68 -7.88 -1.05 14.58
CA ALA A 68 -7.27 -1.81 13.49
C ALA A 68 -5.81 -2.15 13.78
N LEU A 69 -5.02 -1.18 14.26
CA LEU A 69 -3.60 -1.37 14.56
C LEU A 69 -3.38 -2.22 15.82
N LYS A 70 -4.20 -2.07 16.87
CA LYS A 70 -4.12 -2.90 18.08
C LYS A 70 -4.44 -4.37 17.81
N ASN A 71 -5.40 -4.63 16.92
CA ASN A 71 -5.80 -5.99 16.57
C ASN A 71 -4.90 -6.63 15.50
N SER A 72 -4.06 -5.83 14.83
CA SER A 72 -3.11 -6.30 13.82
C SER A 72 -1.76 -6.60 14.47
N VAL A 73 -1.56 -7.83 14.93
CA VAL A 73 -0.26 -8.27 15.45
C VAL A 73 0.55 -8.85 14.30
N TYR A 74 1.68 -8.21 13.98
CA TYR A 74 2.64 -8.72 13.01
C TYR A 74 4.08 -8.35 13.42
N PRO A 75 5.07 -9.16 13.03
CA PRO A 75 6.48 -8.88 13.26
C PRO A 75 6.95 -7.53 12.70
N THR A 76 7.88 -6.87 13.40
CA THR A 76 8.40 -5.53 13.02
C THR A 76 9.41 -5.55 11.87
N ASP A 77 9.83 -6.73 11.43
CA ASP A 77 10.71 -6.95 10.27
C ASP A 77 9.95 -6.97 8.93
N LYS A 78 8.61 -6.88 8.95
CA LYS A 78 7.76 -6.82 7.76
C LYS A 78 7.43 -5.37 7.39
N LEU A 79 7.30 -5.09 6.09
CA LEU A 79 6.78 -3.81 5.64
C LEU A 79 5.28 -3.74 5.93
N ALA A 80 4.81 -2.66 6.56
CA ALA A 80 3.39 -2.51 6.87
C ALA A 80 2.78 -1.28 6.15
N VAL A 81 1.60 -1.48 5.57
CA VAL A 81 0.80 -0.42 4.96
C VAL A 81 -0.60 -0.45 5.56
N LEU A 82 -1.02 0.65 6.17
CA LEU A 82 -2.40 0.90 6.59
C LEU A 82 -3.15 1.58 5.45
N VAL A 83 -4.13 0.86 4.89
CA VAL A 83 -5.07 1.35 3.89
C VAL A 83 -6.36 1.76 4.59
N VAL A 84 -6.58 3.07 4.72
CA VAL A 84 -7.77 3.63 5.36
C VAL A 84 -8.84 3.87 4.31
N LEU A 85 -9.99 3.23 4.47
CA LEU A 85 -11.12 3.25 3.55
C LEU A 85 -12.19 4.22 4.05
N HIS A 86 -12.42 5.29 3.30
CA HIS A 86 -13.43 6.31 3.57
C HIS A 86 -14.66 6.03 2.71
N HIS A 87 -15.79 5.72 3.35
CA HIS A 87 -17.02 5.46 2.64
C HIS A 87 -17.59 6.74 2.02
N THR A 88 -17.76 6.77 0.71
CA THR A 88 -18.31 7.91 -0.03
C THR A 88 -18.74 7.50 -1.44
N PHE A 89 -19.73 8.21 -1.99
CA PHE A 89 -20.10 8.13 -3.40
C PHE A 89 -19.43 9.21 -4.26
N ASP A 90 -18.87 10.24 -3.62
CA ASP A 90 -18.21 11.37 -4.27
C ASP A 90 -16.72 11.06 -4.52
N PRO A 91 -16.27 10.93 -5.78
CA PRO A 91 -14.87 10.65 -6.12
C PRO A 91 -13.93 11.83 -5.85
N GLU A 92 -14.47 13.04 -5.71
CA GLU A 92 -13.70 14.27 -5.42
C GLU A 92 -13.73 14.61 -3.92
N LYS A 93 -14.26 13.70 -3.08
CA LYS A 93 -14.37 13.91 -1.65
C LYS A 93 -13.01 14.14 -1.04
N THR A 94 -12.82 15.34 -0.48
CA THR A 94 -11.68 15.61 0.39
C THR A 94 -11.89 14.92 1.74
N VAL A 95 -10.89 14.17 2.18
CA VAL A 95 -10.86 13.52 3.50
C VAL A 95 -9.63 13.97 4.27
N PRO A 96 -9.69 14.04 5.61
CA PRO A 96 -8.53 14.32 6.44
C PRO A 96 -7.41 13.31 6.22
N ASP A 97 -6.16 13.75 6.41
CA ASP A 97 -4.99 12.87 6.38
C ASP A 97 -4.98 11.95 7.62
N SER A 98 -5.23 10.65 7.39
CA SER A 98 -5.32 9.67 8.47
C SER A 98 -3.98 9.35 9.11
N ARG A 99 -2.85 9.72 8.49
CA ARG A 99 -1.52 9.56 9.10
C ARG A 99 -1.42 10.30 10.45
N ARG A 100 -2.21 11.36 10.63
CA ARG A 100 -2.29 12.14 11.89
C ARG A 100 -2.88 11.35 13.06
N CYS A 101 -3.59 10.26 12.78
CA CYS A 101 -4.14 9.36 13.79
C CYS A 101 -3.22 8.18 14.12
N VAL A 102 -2.01 8.12 13.53
CA VAL A 102 -1.09 7.00 13.65
C VAL A 102 0.18 7.45 14.40
N ASN A 103 0.46 6.83 15.55
CA ASN A 103 1.67 7.14 16.36
C ASN A 103 2.89 6.26 16.01
N ARG A 104 2.83 5.51 14.91
CA ARG A 104 3.90 4.63 14.41
C ARG A 104 4.59 5.25 13.20
N THR A 105 5.91 5.12 13.12
CA THR A 105 6.73 5.64 12.02
C THR A 105 7.13 4.58 11.01
N ASP A 106 6.98 3.31 11.37
CA ASP A 106 7.34 2.12 10.59
C ASP A 106 6.22 1.64 9.66
N ILE A 107 5.06 2.30 9.68
CA ILE A 107 3.91 1.98 8.84
C ILE A 107 3.63 3.12 7.86
N LEU A 108 3.40 2.77 6.59
CA LEU A 108 2.83 3.70 5.62
C LEU A 108 1.33 3.83 5.87
N THR A 109 0.80 5.05 5.86
CA THR A 109 -0.66 5.28 5.85
C THR A 109 -1.08 5.90 4.52
N VAL A 110 -2.10 5.30 3.90
CA VAL A 110 -2.75 5.81 2.70
C VAL A 110 -4.26 5.87 2.89
N ASP A 111 -4.87 6.90 2.32
CA ASP A 111 -6.31 7.14 2.38
C ASP A 111 -6.93 6.82 1.02
N CYS A 112 -7.94 5.95 1.01
CA CYS A 112 -8.68 5.58 -0.18
C CYS A 112 -10.18 5.84 -0.01
N LEU A 113 -10.84 6.25 -1.09
CA LEU A 113 -12.29 6.39 -1.17
C LEU A 113 -12.89 5.08 -1.69
N PHE A 114 -13.95 4.62 -1.05
CA PHE A 114 -14.68 3.43 -1.49
C PHE A 114 -16.19 3.63 -1.35
N CYS A 115 -16.93 2.87 -2.14
CA CYS A 115 -18.37 2.74 -2.04
C CYS A 115 -18.72 1.25 -1.91
N GLU A 116 -19.72 0.94 -1.10
CA GLU A 116 -20.15 -0.44 -0.88
C GLU A 116 -20.62 -1.18 -2.15
N ASP A 117 -21.14 -0.44 -3.13
CA ASP A 117 -21.69 -1.04 -4.35
C ASP A 117 -20.64 -1.18 -5.46
N THR A 118 -19.65 -0.29 -5.50
CA THR A 118 -18.68 -0.20 -6.60
C THR A 118 -17.26 -0.55 -6.21
N GLY A 119 -16.97 -0.73 -4.93
CA GLY A 119 -15.62 -1.01 -4.43
C GLY A 119 -14.76 0.25 -4.36
N LEU A 120 -13.48 0.14 -4.73
CA LEU A 120 -12.56 1.28 -4.73
C LEU A 120 -12.93 2.27 -5.84
N LEU A 121 -13.11 3.53 -5.48
CA LEU A 121 -13.47 4.55 -6.48
C LEU A 121 -12.32 4.80 -7.46
N LYS A 122 -12.67 5.00 -8.73
CA LYS A 122 -11.72 5.49 -9.75
C LYS A 122 -11.59 7.01 -9.61
N CYS A 123 -10.60 7.46 -8.85
CA CYS A 123 -10.34 8.87 -8.58
C CYS A 123 -8.84 9.12 -8.42
N GLN A 124 -8.43 10.40 -8.54
CA GLN A 124 -7.02 10.79 -8.41
C GLN A 124 -6.46 10.39 -7.04
N LYS A 125 -7.22 10.61 -5.96
CA LYS A 125 -6.80 10.28 -4.60
C LYS A 125 -6.41 8.80 -4.45
N ASN A 126 -7.21 7.90 -5.02
CA ASN A 126 -6.92 6.47 -4.99
C ASN A 126 -5.70 6.13 -5.86
N SER A 127 -5.57 6.74 -7.04
CA SER A 127 -4.38 6.55 -7.87
C SER A 127 -3.11 6.95 -7.12
N ASP A 128 -3.11 8.12 -6.48
CA ASP A 128 -1.99 8.63 -5.68
C ASP A 128 -1.68 7.69 -4.51
N ALA A 129 -2.70 7.13 -3.85
CA ALA A 129 -2.53 6.14 -2.78
C ALA A 129 -1.81 4.88 -3.27
N TYR A 130 -2.16 4.37 -4.46
CA TYR A 130 -1.49 3.22 -5.07
C TYR A 130 -0.04 3.55 -5.43
N ASP A 131 0.21 4.69 -6.08
CA ASP A 131 1.57 5.11 -6.47
C ASP A 131 2.46 5.33 -5.25
N LYS A 132 1.95 6.01 -4.22
CA LYS A 132 2.63 6.21 -2.94
C LYS A 132 2.96 4.88 -2.28
N THR A 133 2.06 3.90 -2.33
CA THR A 133 2.27 2.56 -1.78
C THR A 133 3.40 1.85 -2.51
N VAL A 134 3.35 1.78 -3.84
CA VAL A 134 4.40 1.14 -4.66
C VAL A 134 5.75 1.78 -4.41
N TYR A 135 5.83 3.12 -4.46
CA TYR A 135 7.06 3.86 -4.24
C TYR A 135 7.67 3.59 -2.88
N TRP A 136 6.86 3.72 -1.82
CA TRP A 136 7.31 3.50 -0.46
C TRP A 136 7.79 2.06 -0.25
N LEU A 137 7.06 1.07 -0.79
CA LEU A 137 7.44 -0.33 -0.72
C LEU A 137 8.81 -0.56 -1.36
N ILE A 138 9.06 -0.03 -2.57
CA ILE A 138 10.35 -0.15 -3.26
C ILE A 138 11.48 0.45 -2.39
N GLN A 139 11.24 1.63 -1.83
CA GLN A 139 12.23 2.31 -1.00
C GLN A 139 12.53 1.60 0.32
N GLN A 140 11.51 1.20 1.06
CA GLN A 140 11.71 0.57 2.36
C GLN A 140 12.15 -0.89 2.20
N GLY A 141 11.63 -1.60 1.20
CA GLY A 141 12.04 -2.96 0.88
C GLY A 141 13.54 -3.04 0.63
N ALA A 142 14.10 -2.14 -0.18
CA ALA A 142 15.53 -2.08 -0.43
C ALA A 142 16.37 -1.89 0.86
N LYS A 143 15.87 -1.13 1.84
CA LYS A 143 16.57 -0.91 3.12
C LYS A 143 16.63 -2.16 3.99
N ILE A 144 15.65 -3.06 3.86
CA ILE A 144 15.56 -4.28 4.66
C ILE A 144 15.86 -5.55 3.85
N GLY A 145 16.41 -5.41 2.63
CA GLY A 145 16.85 -6.54 1.81
C GLY A 145 15.74 -7.25 1.01
N ILE A 146 14.57 -6.62 0.85
CA ILE A 146 13.49 -7.10 -0.02
C ILE A 146 13.58 -6.39 -1.38
N THR A 147 13.78 -7.17 -2.44
CA THR A 147 13.78 -6.66 -3.81
C THR A 147 12.37 -6.64 -4.38
N ILE A 148 11.85 -5.44 -4.66
CA ILE A 148 10.54 -5.22 -5.27
C ILE A 148 10.75 -4.78 -6.72
N SER A 149 10.16 -5.53 -7.66
CA SER A 149 10.34 -5.31 -9.10
C SER A 149 9.14 -4.53 -9.66
N PRO A 150 9.24 -3.21 -9.88
CA PRO A 150 8.18 -2.45 -10.55
C PRO A 150 8.01 -2.91 -11.99
N CYS A 151 6.78 -2.92 -12.48
CA CYS A 151 6.47 -3.20 -13.87
C CYS A 151 7.02 -2.07 -14.76
N GLN A 152 7.85 -2.42 -15.76
CA GLN A 152 8.58 -1.41 -16.54
C GLN A 152 7.75 -0.66 -17.58
N ASN A 153 6.42 -0.87 -17.68
CA ASN A 153 5.61 -0.22 -18.70
C ASN A 153 4.20 0.20 -18.25
N LYS A 154 3.89 1.47 -18.54
CA LYS A 154 2.57 2.15 -18.68
C LYS A 154 2.19 3.20 -17.63
N SER A 155 2.96 4.29 -17.57
CA SER A 155 2.43 5.67 -17.48
C SER A 155 3.60 6.64 -17.49
N SER A 156 3.56 7.66 -18.36
CA SER A 156 4.47 8.80 -18.32
C SER A 156 4.42 9.57 -16.98
N SER A 157 3.41 9.34 -16.13
CA SER A 157 3.36 9.91 -14.77
C SER A 157 4.28 9.21 -13.77
N PHE A 158 4.76 7.99 -14.08
CA PHE A 158 5.55 7.21 -13.13
C PHE A 158 6.93 7.84 -12.90
N THR A 159 7.53 8.45 -13.93
CA THR A 159 8.82 9.17 -13.83
C THR A 159 8.68 10.56 -13.20
N ASP A 160 7.57 11.25 -13.45
CA ASP A 160 7.34 12.61 -12.94
C ASP A 160 7.12 12.62 -11.42
N VAL A 161 6.35 11.65 -10.90
CA VAL A 161 6.19 11.42 -9.46
C VAL A 161 7.50 10.93 -8.83
N PHE A 162 8.25 10.07 -9.52
CA PHE A 162 9.55 9.61 -9.02
C PHE A 162 10.50 10.79 -8.71
N SER A 163 10.47 11.81 -9.58
CA SER A 163 11.30 13.01 -9.43
C SER A 163 10.87 13.93 -8.28
N SER A 164 9.56 13.98 -7.95
CA SER A 164 9.04 14.88 -6.91
C SER A 164 9.20 14.34 -5.49
N PHE A 165 9.40 13.03 -5.34
CA PHE A 165 9.63 12.38 -4.04
C PHE A 165 11.10 12.00 -3.77
N LEU A 166 11.97 12.05 -4.77
CA LEU A 166 13.42 11.95 -4.55
C LEU A 166 13.90 13.23 -3.84
N PRO A 167 14.66 13.15 -2.71
CA PRO A 167 15.34 14.33 -2.21
C PRO A 167 16.28 14.82 -3.31
N LEU A 168 16.14 16.09 -3.71
CA LEU A 168 16.97 16.75 -4.70
C LEU A 168 18.44 16.46 -4.38
N ARG A 169 19.04 15.54 -5.14
CA ARG A 169 20.43 15.18 -4.95
C ARG A 169 21.28 16.31 -5.52
N GLY A 170 21.70 17.21 -4.65
CA GLY A 170 22.88 18.05 -4.85
C GLY A 170 22.66 19.55 -4.72
N ARG A 171 23.22 20.12 -3.64
CA ARG A 171 24.20 21.21 -3.74
C ARG A 171 24.99 21.30 -2.43
N TRP A 172 26.16 20.68 -2.40
CA TRP A 172 27.24 21.11 -1.50
C TRP A 172 28.21 21.90 -2.37
N GLU A 173 28.16 23.21 -2.23
CA GLU A 173 29.30 24.12 -2.39
C GLU A 173 29.31 25.05 -1.17
#